data_AF-A0A0A2VFV0-F1
#
_entry.id   AF-A0A0A2VFV0-F1
#
_cell.length_a   1.000
_cell.length_b   1.000
_cell.length_c   1.000
_cell.angle_alpha   90.00
_cell.angle_beta   90.00
_cell.angle_gamma   90.00
#
_symmetry.space_group_name_H-M   'P 1'
#
loop_
_entity.id
_entity.type
_entity.pdbx_description
1 polymer ?
#
loop_
_entity_poly.entity_id
_entity_poly.type
_entity_poly.pdbx_seq_one_letter_code
_entity_poly.pdbx_strand_id
1 'polypeptide(L)'
;MNLPASALEFLHNFRGIYHGQEALFAPHTATRLPLVHAHCFAVKADDATPLDDICDRIEKEIDIRLVPGDANVDGQVSIHEVRDVAPAKRMFCASFRVPPSVAFAARS
;
A
#
# COMPACT_ATOMS: atom_id res chain seq x y z
N MET A 1 3.61 -7.34 -5.16
CA MET A 1 3.56 -6.83 -6.55
C MET A 1 4.95 -6.37 -6.97
N ASN A 2 5.66 -7.17 -7.76
CA ASN A 2 7.00 -6.84 -8.25
C ASN A 2 6.95 -6.27 -9.68
N LEU A 3 6.24 -5.15 -9.84
CA LEU A 3 6.11 -4.43 -11.10
C LEU A 3 6.29 -2.93 -10.83
N PRO A 4 7.54 -2.46 -10.59
CA PRO A 4 7.75 -1.16 -9.94
C PRO A 4 7.29 0.07 -10.73
N ALA A 5 7.09 -0.09 -12.04
CA ALA A 5 6.57 0.99 -12.88
C ALA A 5 5.09 1.30 -12.63
N SER A 6 4.28 0.28 -12.29
CA SER A 6 2.81 0.41 -12.27
C SER A 6 2.13 -0.30 -11.10
N ALA A 7 2.85 -0.95 -10.18
CA ALA A 7 2.21 -1.71 -9.11
C ALA A 7 1.23 -0.88 -8.27
N LEU A 8 1.53 0.40 -8.01
CA LEU A 8 0.61 1.27 -7.26
C LEU A 8 -0.70 1.49 -8.02
N GLU A 9 -0.65 1.61 -9.35
CA GLU A 9 -1.84 1.81 -10.20
C GLU A 9 -2.81 0.62 -10.17
N PHE A 10 -2.41 -0.54 -9.64
CA PHE A 10 -3.29 -1.68 -9.47
C PHE A 10 -3.95 -1.73 -8.09
N LEU A 11 -3.60 -0.84 -7.16
CA LEU A 11 -4.10 -0.89 -5.79
C LEU A 11 -5.62 -0.69 -5.69
N HIS A 12 -6.23 0.03 -6.63
CA HIS A 12 -7.69 0.16 -6.70
C HIS A 12 -8.40 -1.20 -6.82
N ASN A 13 -7.75 -2.25 -7.34
CA ASN A 13 -8.33 -3.60 -7.44
C ASN A 13 -8.54 -4.28 -6.07
N PHE A 14 -7.95 -3.75 -4.99
CA PHE A 14 -8.25 -4.23 -3.65
C PHE A 14 -9.62 -3.76 -3.13
N ARG A 15 -10.25 -2.77 -3.79
CA ARG A 15 -11.56 -2.28 -3.40
C ARG A 15 -12.61 -3.38 -3.59
N GLY A 16 -13.27 -3.75 -2.51
CA GLY A 16 -14.30 -4.79 -2.48
C GLY A 16 -13.80 -6.20 -2.76
N ILE A 17 -12.49 -6.46 -2.65
CA ILE A 17 -11.91 -7.79 -2.89
C ILE A 17 -12.50 -8.87 -1.95
N TYR A 18 -12.99 -8.47 -0.77
CA TYR A 18 -13.65 -9.33 0.21
C TYR A 18 -15.06 -8.83 0.60
N HIS A 19 -15.74 -8.08 -0.28
CA HIS A 19 -17.08 -7.57 -0.01
C HIS A 19 -18.04 -8.70 0.44
N GLY A 20 -18.65 -8.55 1.63
CA GLY A 20 -19.56 -9.52 2.23
C GLY A 20 -18.87 -10.76 2.83
N GLN A 21 -17.54 -10.73 2.98
CA GLN A 21 -16.73 -11.82 3.55
C GLN A 21 -16.02 -11.39 4.85
N GLU A 22 -16.57 -10.43 5.59
CA GLU A 22 -16.03 -9.90 6.84
C GLU A 22 -15.81 -11.01 7.87
N ALA A 23 -16.71 -12.01 7.89
CA ALA A 23 -16.66 -13.15 8.79
C ALA A 23 -15.40 -14.03 8.65
N LEU A 24 -14.63 -13.89 7.56
CA LEU A 24 -13.36 -14.60 7.38
C LEU A 24 -12.20 -13.98 8.18
N PHE A 25 -12.35 -12.74 8.65
CA PHE A 25 -11.27 -11.94 9.22
C PHE A 25 -11.56 -11.48 10.65
N ALA A 26 -10.54 -10.91 11.29
CA ALA A 26 -10.70 -10.25 12.58
C ALA A 26 -11.77 -9.14 12.52
N PRO A 27 -12.60 -9.01 13.57
CA PRO A 27 -12.54 -9.72 14.85
C PRO A 27 -13.27 -11.08 14.87
N HIS A 28 -13.88 -11.54 13.77
CA HIS A 28 -14.61 -12.80 13.71
C HIS A 28 -13.69 -14.02 13.76
N THR A 29 -12.47 -13.89 13.26
CA THR A 29 -11.39 -14.88 13.36
C THR A 29 -10.09 -14.22 13.84
N ALA A 30 -9.03 -15.01 14.03
CA ALA A 30 -7.69 -14.47 14.28
C ALA A 30 -6.99 -13.98 12.98
N THR A 31 -7.58 -14.23 11.81
CA THR A 31 -6.97 -13.92 10.51
C THR A 31 -7.12 -12.43 10.19
N ARG A 32 -6.02 -11.73 9.95
CA ARG A 32 -6.03 -10.32 9.54
C ARG A 32 -6.16 -10.19 8.01
N LEU A 33 -6.65 -9.05 7.53
CA LEU A 33 -6.69 -8.72 6.09
C LEU A 33 -5.29 -8.80 5.44
N PRO A 34 -5.16 -9.02 4.13
CA PRO A 34 -3.85 -9.23 3.51
C PRO A 34 -2.85 -8.10 3.77
N LEU A 35 -1.59 -8.50 3.97
CA LEU A 35 -0.45 -7.58 3.93
C LEU A 35 0.02 -7.48 2.47
N VAL A 36 0.00 -6.28 1.91
CA VAL A 36 0.39 -6.01 0.53
C VAL A 36 1.79 -5.43 0.50
N HIS A 37 2.63 -5.94 -0.40
CA HIS A 37 3.96 -5.41 -0.69
C HIS A 37 3.98 -4.91 -2.14
N ALA A 38 3.98 -3.59 -2.34
CA ALA A 38 3.96 -2.95 -3.65
C ALA A 38 5.30 -2.28 -3.94
N HIS A 39 6.01 -2.78 -4.95
CA HIS A 39 7.23 -2.10 -5.39
C HIS A 39 6.89 -0.90 -6.25
N CYS A 40 7.64 0.20 -6.10
CA CYS A 40 7.45 1.40 -6.90
C CYS A 40 8.77 2.14 -7.13
N PHE A 41 8.78 3.09 -8.07
CA PHE A 41 9.86 4.06 -8.21
C PHE A 41 9.45 5.41 -7.62
N ALA A 42 10.39 6.08 -6.99
CA ALA A 42 10.27 7.48 -6.56
C ALA A 42 11.58 8.23 -6.80
N VAL A 43 11.53 9.56 -6.66
CA VAL A 43 12.71 10.42 -6.77
C VAL A 43 13.77 10.00 -5.75
N LYS A 44 15.03 10.08 -6.14
CA LYS A 44 16.14 9.92 -5.21
C LYS A 44 16.32 11.21 -4.42
N ALA A 45 15.93 11.18 -3.14
CA ALA A 45 16.09 12.26 -2.18
C ALA A 45 16.35 11.67 -0.79
N ASP A 46 16.99 12.44 0.08
CA ASP A 46 17.35 12.02 1.45
C ASP A 46 16.43 12.63 2.52
N ASP A 47 15.34 13.29 2.10
CA ASP A 47 14.28 13.85 2.95
C ASP A 47 12.97 13.04 2.81
N ALA A 48 11.86 13.58 3.32
CA ALA A 48 10.55 12.91 3.30
C ALA A 48 9.91 12.85 1.90
N THR A 49 10.44 13.55 0.89
CA THR A 49 9.82 13.68 -0.44
C THR A 49 9.42 12.34 -1.08
N PRO A 50 10.27 11.29 -1.08
CA PRO A 50 9.90 10.00 -1.69
C PRO A 50 8.80 9.30 -0.91
N LEU A 51 8.75 9.46 0.42
CA LEU A 51 7.75 8.84 1.27
C LEU A 51 6.39 9.49 1.05
N ASP A 52 6.35 10.82 1.00
CA ASP A 52 5.12 11.58 0.75
C ASP A 52 4.56 11.29 -0.65
N ASP A 53 5.39 11.26 -1.71
CA ASP A 53 4.98 10.86 -3.06
C ASP A 53 4.32 9.47 -3.08
N ILE A 54 4.95 8.49 -2.42
CA ILE A 54 4.45 7.12 -2.37
C ILE A 54 3.12 7.05 -1.62
N CYS A 55 3.00 7.74 -0.48
CA CYS A 55 1.76 7.81 0.29
C CYS A 55 0.62 8.47 -0.51
N ASP A 56 0.88 9.60 -1.17
CA ASP A 56 -0.11 10.32 -1.98
C ASP A 56 -0.59 9.47 -3.17
N ARG A 57 0.32 8.73 -3.80
CA ARG A 57 -0.02 7.82 -4.91
C ARG A 57 -0.81 6.60 -4.43
N ILE A 58 -0.52 6.06 -3.25
CA ILE A 58 -1.34 5.00 -2.64
C ILE A 58 -2.73 5.54 -2.34
N GLU A 59 -2.81 6.68 -1.67
CA GLU A 59 -4.08 7.34 -1.30
C GLU A 59 -4.95 7.58 -2.53
N LYS A 60 -4.38 8.05 -3.64
CA LYS A 60 -5.10 8.24 -4.90
C LYS A 60 -5.78 6.97 -5.43
N GLU A 61 -5.18 5.79 -5.18
CA GLU A 61 -5.66 4.52 -5.72
C GLU A 61 -6.66 3.81 -4.81
N ILE A 62 -6.55 4.01 -3.49
CA ILE A 62 -7.44 3.34 -2.51
C ILE A 62 -8.35 4.29 -1.74
N ASP A 63 -8.25 5.60 -1.97
CA ASP A 63 -9.04 6.67 -1.34
C ASP A 63 -8.91 6.70 0.20
N ILE A 64 -7.74 6.29 0.71
CA ILE A 64 -7.42 6.25 2.14
C ILE A 64 -5.99 6.72 2.35
N ARG A 65 -5.82 7.74 3.20
CA ARG A 65 -4.51 8.20 3.65
C ARG A 65 -3.86 7.16 4.56
N LEU A 66 -2.71 6.65 4.14
CA LEU A 66 -1.79 5.92 5.02
C LEU A 66 -0.68 6.86 5.49
N VAL A 67 -0.20 6.63 6.71
CA VAL A 67 0.94 7.39 7.26
C VAL A 67 2.20 6.51 7.27
N PRO A 68 3.40 7.06 6.99
CA PRO A 68 4.63 6.30 7.10
C PRO A 68 4.82 5.68 8.49
N GLY A 69 5.19 4.40 8.57
CA GLY A 69 5.34 3.68 9.84
C GLY A 69 5.56 2.17 9.69
N ASP A 70 4.96 1.38 10.59
CA ASP A 70 5.05 -0.08 10.61
C ASP A 70 3.90 -0.71 9.82
N ALA A 71 4.22 -1.57 8.85
CA ALA A 71 3.25 -2.26 8.00
C ALA A 71 2.26 -3.17 8.75
N ASN A 72 2.57 -3.52 10.01
CA ASN A 72 1.70 -4.33 10.86
C ASN A 72 0.71 -3.51 11.69
N VAL A 73 0.83 -2.18 11.68
CA VAL A 73 -0.11 -1.26 12.33
C VAL A 73 -1.12 -0.78 11.28
N ASP A 74 -2.41 -0.94 11.57
CA ASP A 74 -3.46 -0.56 10.63
C ASP A 74 -3.42 0.96 10.38
N GLY A 75 -3.57 1.36 9.11
CA GLY A 75 -3.45 2.77 8.70
C GLY A 75 -2.02 3.26 8.48
N GLN A 76 -1.00 2.41 8.69
CA GLN A 76 0.39 2.74 8.42
C GLN A 76 0.94 2.01 7.19
N VAL A 77 1.96 2.61 6.56
CA VAL A 77 2.73 2.03 5.46
C VAL A 77 4.22 2.07 5.77
N SER A 78 4.87 0.91 5.70
CA SER A 78 6.33 0.82 5.74
C SER A 78 6.89 1.01 4.34
N ILE A 79 7.78 1.99 4.16
CA ILE A 79 8.39 2.32 2.87
C ILE A 79 9.87 2.01 2.98
N HIS A 80 10.30 0.93 2.33
CA HIS A 80 11.68 0.46 2.35
C HIS A 80 12.40 0.79 1.04
N GLU A 81 13.55 1.45 1.11
CA GLU A 81 14.44 1.63 -0.04
C GLU A 81 15.06 0.29 -0.43
N VAL A 82 14.92 -0.11 -1.70
CA VAL A 82 15.41 -1.39 -2.21
C VAL A 82 16.77 -1.24 -2.90
N ARG A 83 16.87 -0.30 -3.85
CA ARG A 83 18.09 -0.02 -4.64
C ARG A 83 17.96 1.22 -5.50
N ASP A 84 19.10 1.77 -5.92
CA ASP A 84 19.18 2.72 -7.02
C ASP A 84 18.81 2.05 -8.36
N VAL A 85 18.08 2.78 -9.21
CA VAL A 85 17.70 2.31 -10.56
C VAL A 85 18.06 3.30 -11.67
N ALA A 86 18.29 4.57 -11.33
CA ALA A 86 18.86 5.59 -12.20
C ALA A 86 19.48 6.71 -11.33
N PRO A 87 20.28 7.65 -11.90
CA PRO A 87 20.93 8.71 -11.11
C PRO A 87 20.00 9.52 -10.21
N ALA A 88 18.75 9.77 -10.64
CA ALA A 88 17.74 10.54 -9.91
C ALA A 88 16.55 9.70 -9.43
N LYS A 89 16.63 8.37 -9.48
CA LYS A 89 15.48 7.48 -9.20
C LYS A 89 15.90 6.24 -8.42
N ARG A 90 15.13 5.93 -7.38
CA ARG A 90 15.26 4.73 -6.54
C ARG A 90 14.03 3.85 -6.64
N MET A 91 14.21 2.57 -6.35
CA MET A 91 13.15 1.60 -6.16
C MET A 91 12.86 1.45 -4.67
N PHE A 92 11.57 1.47 -4.34
CA PHE A 92 11.06 1.30 -2.98
C PHE A 92 10.08 0.12 -2.93
N CYS A 93 9.86 -0.42 -1.74
CA CYS A 93 8.79 -1.36 -1.43
C CYS A 93 7.88 -0.74 -0.37
N ALA A 94 6.65 -0.41 -0.76
CA ALA A 94 5.60 0.05 0.14
C ALA A 94 4.83 -1.17 0.66
N SER A 95 4.81 -1.33 1.98
CA SER A 95 4.18 -2.46 2.66
C SER A 95 3.11 -1.98 3.62
N PHE A 96 1.87 -2.43 3.45
CA PHE A 96 0.75 -2.03 4.31
C PHE A 96 -0.33 -3.10 4.33
N ARG A 97 -1.13 -3.12 5.40
CA ARG A 97 -2.31 -3.97 5.47
C ARG A 97 -3.47 -3.29 4.75
N VAL A 98 -4.19 -4.03 3.90
CA VAL A 98 -5.35 -3.48 3.19
C VAL A 98 -6.36 -2.96 4.22
N PRO A 99 -6.78 -1.68 4.16
CA PRO A 99 -7.77 -1.16 5.09
C PRO A 99 -9.11 -1.90 4.97
N PRO A 100 -9.82 -2.19 6.08
CA PRO A 100 -11.15 -2.79 6.04
C PRO A 100 -12.15 -2.01 5.18
N SER A 101 -12.11 -0.68 5.23
CA SER A 101 -12.95 0.21 4.42
C SER A 101 -12.73 0.04 2.91
N VAL A 102 -11.56 -0.45 2.49
CA VAL A 102 -11.24 -0.75 1.09
C VAL A 102 -11.64 -2.18 0.77
N ALA A 103 -11.17 -3.15 1.55
CA ALA A 103 -11.38 -4.58 1.30
C ALA A 103 -12.86 -4.98 1.26
N PHE A 104 -13.68 -4.38 2.11
CA PHE A 104 -15.09 -4.69 2.28
C PHE A 104 -16.03 -3.69 1.59
N ALA A 105 -15.49 -2.68 0.88
CA ALA A 105 -16.31 -1.74 0.12
C ALA A 105 -17.19 -2.45 -0.91
N ALA A 106 -18.31 -1.84 -1.28
CA ALA A 106 -19.08 -2.27 -2.44
C ALA A 106 -18.17 -2.30 -3.68
N ARG A 107 -18.26 -3.38 -4.46
CA ARG A 107 -17.49 -3.54 -5.69
C ARG A 107 -18.05 -2.57 -6.74
N SER A 108 -17.24 -1.60 -7.14
CA SER A 108 -17.51 -0.67 -8.26
C SER A 108 -16.91 -1.19 -9.55
#